data_AF-A0A359E218-F1
#
_entry.id   AF-A0A359E218-F1
#
_cell.length_a   1.000
_cell.length_b   1.000
_cell.length_c   1.000
_cell.angle_alpha   90.00
_cell.angle_beta   90.00
_cell.angle_gamma   90.00
#
_symmetry.space_group_name_H-M   'P 1'
#
loop_
_entity.id
_entity.type
_entity.pdbx_description
1 polymer ?
#
loop_
_entity_poly.entity_id
_entity_poly.type
_entity_poly.pdbx_seq_one_letter_code
_entity_poly.pdbx_strand_id
1 'polypeptide(L)'
;QAFEKMPMAFIGESAGAFGALRSVEQFQMVANYRNALQFPERVFIPRVTDEFGEESGLKDEFKQKLLLSQIDNFIKFVEAVRQKEMDQLI
;
A
#
# COMPACT_ATOMS: atom_id res chain seq x y z
N GLN A 1 5.60 16.10 12.61
CA GLN A 1 5.35 16.61 11.24
C GLN A 1 4.55 15.55 10.48
N ALA A 2 3.89 15.89 9.37
CA ALA A 2 3.20 14.89 8.54
C ALA A 2 4.18 13.82 8.01
N PHE A 3 3.79 12.54 8.12
CA PHE A 3 4.44 11.31 7.63
C PHE A 3 5.79 10.87 8.23
N GLU A 4 6.42 11.69 9.08
CA GLU A 4 7.68 11.34 9.75
C GLU A 4 7.59 9.97 10.46
N LYS A 5 8.47 9.03 10.10
CA LYS A 5 8.54 7.65 10.61
C LYS A 5 7.24 6.85 10.50
N MET A 6 6.29 7.28 9.66
CA MET A 6 5.02 6.59 9.47
C MET A 6 5.21 5.44 8.47
N PRO A 7 4.92 4.17 8.83
CA PRO A 7 4.81 3.07 7.88
C PRO A 7 3.69 3.34 6.88
N MET A 8 3.99 3.23 5.58
CA MET A 8 3.01 3.48 4.52
C MET A 8 3.07 2.40 3.44
N ALA A 9 1.91 1.81 3.14
CA ALA A 9 1.66 1.01 1.95
C ALA A 9 0.90 1.83 0.91
N PHE A 10 1.06 1.49 -0.37
CA PHE A 10 0.47 2.25 -1.47
C PHE A 10 -0.38 1.34 -2.34
N ILE A 11 -1.58 1.83 -2.67
CA ILE A 11 -2.53 1.18 -3.58
C ILE A 11 -2.95 2.24 -4.59
N GLY A 12 -2.87 1.89 -5.87
CA GLY A 12 -3.37 2.72 -6.96
C GLY A 12 -4.63 2.12 -7.56
N GLU A 13 -5.65 2.93 -7.79
CA GLU A 13 -6.88 2.51 -8.45
C GLU A 13 -7.31 3.55 -9.48
N SER A 14 -7.75 3.09 -10.65
CA SER A 14 -8.26 3.98 -11.70
C SER A 14 -9.17 3.24 -12.67
N ALA A 15 -10.12 3.95 -13.27
CA ALA A 15 -10.89 3.44 -14.42
C ALA A 15 -10.01 3.16 -15.66
N GLY A 16 -8.82 3.74 -15.74
CA GLY A 16 -7.86 3.52 -16.82
C GLY A 16 -7.06 2.21 -16.70
N ALA A 17 -6.27 1.92 -17.74
CA ALA A 17 -5.54 0.65 -17.87
C ALA A 17 -4.35 0.47 -16.90
N PHE A 18 -3.90 1.54 -16.23
CA PHE A 18 -2.66 1.53 -15.44
C PHE A 18 -2.86 1.60 -13.93
N GLY A 19 -4.11 1.58 -13.44
CA GLY A 19 -4.40 1.58 -12.00
C GLY A 19 -3.76 2.73 -11.22
N ALA A 20 -3.78 3.95 -11.77
CA ALA A 20 -3.16 5.14 -11.16
C ALA A 20 -1.65 5.02 -10.82
N LEU A 21 -0.88 4.22 -11.56
CA LEU A 21 0.57 4.05 -11.38
C LEU A 21 1.32 5.38 -11.13
N ARG A 22 1.11 6.38 -11.99
CA ARG A 22 1.79 7.68 -11.88
C ARG A 22 1.45 8.42 -10.59
N SER A 23 0.17 8.39 -10.17
CA SER A 23 -0.27 9.05 -8.94
C SER A 23 0.39 8.42 -7.72
N VAL A 24 0.49 7.09 -7.69
CA VAL A 24 1.16 6.36 -6.62
C VAL A 24 2.65 6.69 -6.58
N GLU A 25 3.35 6.67 -7.73
CA GLU A 25 4.78 6.99 -7.79
C GLU A 25 5.07 8.42 -7.30
N GLN A 26 4.26 9.39 -7.74
CA GLN A 26 4.39 10.78 -7.28
C GLN A 26 4.14 10.92 -5.79
N PHE A 27 3.08 10.28 -5.27
CA PHE A 27 2.79 10.34 -3.83
C PHE A 27 3.87 9.63 -3.00
N GLN A 28 4.42 8.52 -3.50
CA GLN A 28 5.52 7.82 -2.86
C GLN A 28 6.75 8.71 -2.72
N MET A 29 7.09 9.50 -3.76
CA MET A 29 8.16 10.48 -3.69
C MET A 29 7.90 11.55 -2.63
N VAL A 30 6.68 12.08 -2.54
CA VAL A 30 6.30 13.06 -1.51
C VAL A 30 6.38 12.45 -0.11
N ALA A 31 5.83 11.26 0.10
CA ALA A 31 5.88 10.56 1.38
C ALA A 31 7.33 10.29 1.82
N ASN A 32 8.18 9.84 0.89
CA ASN A 32 9.59 9.61 1.15
C ASN A 32 10.35 10.90 1.50
N TYR A 33 10.08 12.01 0.77
CA TYR A 33 10.62 13.33 1.10
C TYR A 33 10.19 13.80 2.51
N ARG A 34 9.06 13.32 3.00
CA ARG A 34 8.50 13.58 4.33
C ARG A 34 8.86 12.50 5.35
N ASN A 35 9.92 11.73 5.10
CA ASN A 35 10.49 10.71 5.98
C ASN A 35 9.53 9.57 6.34
N ALA A 36 8.58 9.24 5.46
CA ALA A 36 7.75 8.05 5.63
C ALA A 36 8.53 6.76 5.39
N LEU A 37 8.19 5.71 6.13
CA LEU A 37 8.78 4.37 5.98
C LEU A 37 8.02 3.62 4.88
N GLN A 38 8.72 3.35 3.78
CA GLN A 38 8.12 2.80 2.57
C GLN A 38 7.97 1.27 2.67
N PHE A 39 6.73 0.78 2.65
CA PHE A 39 6.47 -0.65 2.45
C PHE A 39 6.67 -1.01 0.96
N PRO A 40 7.44 -2.06 0.63
CA PRO A 40 7.89 -2.30 -0.75
C PRO A 40 6.81 -2.80 -1.71
N GLU A 41 5.83 -3.57 -1.21
CA GLU A 41 4.78 -4.13 -2.07
C GLU A 41 3.72 -3.07 -2.37
N ARG A 42 3.36 -2.95 -3.65
CA ARG A 42 2.36 -2.01 -4.17
C ARG A 42 1.35 -2.78 -4.99
N VAL A 43 0.08 -2.40 -4.87
CA VAL A 43 -1.01 -3.03 -5.61
C VAL A 43 -1.67 -1.99 -6.51
N PHE A 44 -1.97 -2.38 -7.74
CA PHE A 44 -2.60 -1.53 -8.75
C PHE A 44 -3.86 -2.19 -9.28
N ILE A 45 -4.96 -1.46 -9.26
CA ILE A 45 -6.29 -1.93 -9.69
C ILE A 45 -6.68 -1.14 -10.95
N PRO A 46 -6.35 -1.65 -12.15
CA PRO A 46 -6.79 -1.05 -13.41
C PRO A 46 -8.26 -1.36 -13.69
N ARG A 47 -8.94 -0.49 -14.43
CA ARG A 47 -10.37 -0.64 -14.80
C ARG A 47 -11.26 -0.91 -13.58
N VAL A 48 -10.98 -0.23 -12.47
CA VAL A 48 -11.56 -0.47 -11.14
C VAL A 48 -13.09 -0.57 -11.12
N THR A 49 -13.78 0.14 -12.02
CA THR A 49 -15.24 0.16 -12.12
C THR A 49 -15.85 -1.20 -12.40
N ASP A 50 -15.11 -2.11 -13.04
CA ASP A 50 -15.59 -3.45 -13.42
C ASP A 50 -15.10 -4.55 -12.46
N GLU A 51 -14.18 -4.22 -11.55
CA GLU A 51 -13.39 -5.19 -10.79
C GLU A 51 -14.06 -5.63 -9.47
N PHE A 52 -14.98 -4.84 -8.92
CA PHE A 52 -15.63 -5.14 -7.65
C PHE A 52 -16.96 -5.89 -7.83
N GLY A 53 -17.19 -6.91 -7.00
CA GLY A 53 -18.47 -7.60 -6.85
C GLY A 53 -19.41 -6.86 -5.89
N GLU A 54 -20.70 -7.24 -5.90
CA GLU A 54 -21.70 -6.65 -4.99
C GLU A 54 -21.56 -7.18 -3.55
N GLU A 55 -21.16 -8.44 -3.38
CA GLU A 55 -21.01 -9.09 -2.07
C GLU A 55 -19.56 -9.47 -1.73
N SER A 56 -18.74 -9.77 -2.73
CA SER A 56 -17.32 -10.09 -2.58
C SER A 56 -16.47 -8.95 -3.13
N GLY A 57 -15.27 -8.76 -2.58
CA GLY A 57 -14.33 -7.69 -2.95
C GLY A 57 -13.96 -7.67 -4.44
N LEU A 58 -12.71 -7.94 -4.78
CA LEU A 58 -12.34 -8.05 -6.20
C LEU A 58 -12.87 -9.37 -6.78
N LYS A 59 -13.53 -9.30 -7.94
CA LYS A 59 -14.02 -10.46 -8.70
C LYS A 59 -12.88 -11.38 -9.14
N ASP A 60 -11.73 -10.80 -9.45
CA ASP A 60 -10.52 -11.51 -9.83
C ASP A 60 -9.81 -12.03 -8.58
N GLU A 61 -9.80 -13.36 -8.41
CA GLU A 61 -9.20 -14.02 -7.24
C GLU A 61 -7.71 -13.73 -7.09
N PHE A 62 -6.98 -13.56 -8.20
CA PHE A 62 -5.56 -13.26 -8.16
C PHE A 62 -5.32 -11.85 -7.62
N LYS A 63 -6.06 -10.85 -8.10
CA LYS A 63 -5.96 -9.47 -7.58
C LYS A 63 -6.42 -9.38 -6.13
N GLN A 64 -7.47 -10.12 -5.75
CA GLN A 64 -7.92 -10.24 -4.37
C GLN A 64 -6.78 -10.80 -3.48
N LYS A 65 -6.11 -11.85 -3.93
CA LYS A 65 -4.97 -12.45 -3.22
C LYS A 65 -3.80 -11.47 -3.07
N LEU A 66 -3.51 -10.66 -4.09
CA LEU A 66 -2.47 -9.62 -4.00
C LEU A 66 -2.79 -8.57 -2.92
N LEU A 67 -4.05 -8.10 -2.86
CA LEU A 67 -4.48 -7.17 -1.81
C LEU A 67 -4.38 -7.79 -0.41
N LEU A 68 -4.87 -9.01 -0.23
CA LEU A 68 -4.80 -9.72 1.05
C LEU A 68 -3.35 -9.94 1.49
N SER A 69 -2.48 -10.35 0.56
CA SER A 69 -1.05 -10.50 0.83
C SER A 69 -0.40 -9.19 1.27
N GLN A 70 -0.75 -8.07 0.61
CA GLN A 70 -0.23 -6.76 0.96
C GLN A 70 -0.64 -6.36 2.38
N ILE A 71 -1.90 -6.63 2.77
CA ILE A 71 -2.41 -6.38 4.12
C ILE A 71 -1.61 -7.18 5.16
N ASP A 72 -1.50 -8.50 4.96
CA ASP A 72 -0.80 -9.39 5.89
C ASP A 72 0.68 -9.00 6.07
N ASN A 73 1.34 -8.67 4.96
CA ASN A 73 2.74 -8.27 4.97
C ASN A 73 2.95 -6.86 5.52
N PHE A 74 2.00 -5.94 5.32
CA PHE A 74 2.09 -4.59 5.86
C PHE A 74 1.94 -4.57 7.38
N ILE A 75 1.07 -5.42 7.94
CA ILE A 75 0.96 -5.60 9.41
C ILE A 75 2.32 -6.02 9.99
N LYS A 76 2.93 -7.05 9.41
CA LYS A 76 4.27 -7.53 9.83
C LYS A 76 5.34 -6.43 9.73
N PHE A 77 5.27 -5.62 8.67
CA PHE A 77 6.18 -4.49 8.49
C PHE A 77 6.01 -3.44 9.60
N VAL A 78 4.78 -3.07 9.93
CA VAL A 78 4.49 -2.11 11.00
C VAL A 78 4.98 -2.64 12.36
N GLU A 79 4.74 -3.92 12.65
CA GLU A 79 5.23 -4.57 13.88
C GLU A 79 6.76 -4.54 13.96
N ALA A 80 7.44 -4.90 12.88
CA ALA A 80 8.91 -4.88 12.81
C ALA A 80 9.48 -3.47 13.00
N VAL A 81 8.84 -2.44 12.41
CA VAL A 81 9.23 -1.05 12.60
C VAL A 81 9.10 -0.65 14.07
N ARG A 82 7.95 -0.94 14.72
CA ARG A 82 7.72 -0.60 16.13
C ARG A 82 8.71 -1.29 17.06
N GLN A 83 9.00 -2.56 16.81
CA GLN A 83 9.99 -3.30 17.58
C GLN A 83 11.38 -2.66 17.46
N LYS A 84 11.80 -2.34 16.23
CA LYS A 84 13.10 -1.69 15.98
C LYS A 84 13.20 -0.31 16.65
N GLU A 85 12.13 0.46 16.66
CA GLU A 85 12.11 1.74 17.38
C GLU A 85 12.27 1.55 18.90
N MET A 86 11.62 0.54 19.47
CA MET A 86 11.76 0.20 20.89
C MET A 86 13.17 -0.27 21.23
N ASP A 87 13.77 -1.12 20.39
CA ASP A 87 15.15 -1.59 20.57
C ASP A 87 16.18 -0.46 20.51
N GLN A 88 15.89 0.64 19.81
CA GLN A 88 16.76 1.83 19.76
C GLN A 88 16.65 2.73 21.01
N LEU A 89 15.65 2.52 21.86
CA LEU A 89 15.40 3.31 23.06
C LEU A 89 15.95 2.65 24.34
N ILE A 90 16.32 1.36 24.29
CA ILE A 90 16.89 0.57 25.38
C ILE A 90 18.41 0.49 25.22
#